data_AF-A0A7S3ILJ2-F1
#
_entry.id   AF-A0A7S3ILJ2-F1
#
_cell.length_a   1.000
_cell.length_b   1.000
_cell.length_c   1.000
_cell.angle_alpha   90.00
_cell.angle_beta   90.00
_cell.angle_gamma   90.00
#
_symmetry.space_group_name_H-M   'P 1'
#
loop_
_entity.id
_entity.type
_entity.pdbx_description
1 polymer ?
#
loop_
_entity_poly.entity_id
_entity_poly.type
_entity_poly.pdbx_seq_one_letter_code
_entity_poly.pdbx_strand_id
1 'polypeptide(L)'
;MLYLYIVEQNENQTFTLKYFVISNIQQLLAVIAVICLTYGVKYGKGGTVQAIEQVKSIFQTCWAAIFLGQIPIVSQWLGMLVGIAGIIIIVLQPRKDEEIEEKETPSNESK
;
A
#
# COMPACT_ATOMS: atom_id res chain seq x y z
N MET A 1 27.13 -14.50 18.16
CA MET A 1 26.17 -15.00 17.15
C MET A 1 25.73 -13.91 16.17
N LEU A 2 25.28 -12.72 16.60
CA LEU A 2 24.88 -11.64 15.68
C LEU A 2 25.99 -11.19 14.71
N TYR A 3 27.23 -11.10 15.20
CA TYR A 3 28.39 -10.70 14.38
C TYR A 3 28.71 -11.69 13.26
N LEU A 4 28.64 -13.00 13.55
CA LEU A 4 28.84 -14.05 12.53
C LEU A 4 27.72 -14.04 11.49
N TYR A 5 26.47 -13.82 11.92
CA TYR A 5 25.32 -13.69 11.01
C TYR A 5 25.46 -12.50 10.04
N ILE A 6 26.00 -11.37 10.52
CA ILE A 6 26.24 -10.18 9.69
C ILE A 6 27.44 -10.38 8.72
N VAL A 7 28.47 -11.11 9.15
CA VAL A 7 29.64 -11.44 8.32
C VAL A 7 29.25 -12.43 7.21
N GLU A 8 28.44 -13.44 7.53
CA GLU A 8 27.97 -14.47 6.58
C GLU A 8 26.96 -13.92 5.55
N GLN A 9 26.20 -12.87 5.90
CA GLN A 9 25.39 -12.10 4.95
C GLN A 9 26.24 -11.24 4.00
N ASN A 10 27.42 -10.76 4.43
CA ASN A 10 28.32 -9.96 3.60
C ASN A 10 29.13 -10.82 2.61
N GLU A 11 29.51 -12.04 2.98
CA GLU A 11 30.38 -12.89 2.15
C GLU A 11 29.67 -13.43 0.89
N ASN A 12 28.33 -13.50 0.90
CA ASN A 12 27.51 -13.96 -0.23
C ASN A 12 27.02 -12.82 -1.16
N GLN A 13 27.37 -11.56 -0.90
CA GLN A 13 27.05 -10.44 -1.80
C GLN A 13 28.05 -10.37 -2.95
N THR A 14 28.00 -11.37 -3.83
CA THR A 14 28.61 -11.23 -5.15
C THR A 14 27.82 -10.15 -5.89
N PHE A 15 28.36 -8.93 -5.91
CA PHE A 15 27.90 -7.79 -6.72
C PHE A 15 27.99 -8.15 -8.21
N THR A 16 27.05 -8.98 -8.65
CA THR A 16 26.90 -9.41 -10.02
C THR A 16 26.03 -8.39 -10.72
N LEU A 17 26.46 -7.91 -11.89
CA LEU A 17 25.73 -6.95 -12.74
C LEU A 17 24.24 -7.30 -12.91
N LYS A 18 23.90 -8.59 -12.93
CA LYS A 18 22.52 -9.08 -12.98
C LYS A 18 21.65 -8.57 -11.82
N TYR A 19 22.13 -8.65 -10.58
CA TYR A 19 21.38 -8.17 -9.41
C TYR A 19 21.24 -6.65 -9.41
N PHE A 20 22.26 -5.93 -9.88
CA PHE A 20 22.21 -4.49 -10.05
C PHE A 20 21.10 -4.09 -11.03
N VAL A 21 21.02 -4.75 -12.20
CA VAL A 21 19.96 -4.46 -13.20
C VAL A 21 18.57 -4.80 -12.65
N ILE A 22 18.40 -5.94 -12.00
CA ILE A 22 17.10 -6.35 -11.43
C ILE A 22 16.64 -5.36 -10.35
N SER A 23 17.55 -4.91 -9.48
CA SER A 23 17.24 -3.92 -8.43
C SER A 23 16.83 -2.57 -9.02
N ASN A 24 17.53 -2.10 -10.06
CA ASN A 24 17.16 -0.83 -10.72
C ASN A 24 15.79 -0.92 -11.42
N ILE A 25 15.47 -2.05 -12.06
CA ILE A 25 14.15 -2.25 -12.65
C ILE A 25 13.05 -2.21 -11.57
N GLN A 26 13.25 -2.91 -10.45
CA GLN A 26 12.32 -2.88 -9.32
C GLN A 26 12.12 -1.46 -8.78
N GLN A 27 13.19 -0.67 -8.73
CA GLN A 27 13.12 0.72 -8.27
C GLN A 27 12.34 1.62 -9.25
N LEU A 28 12.51 1.45 -10.56
CA LEU A 28 11.74 2.19 -11.57
C LEU A 28 10.24 1.90 -11.45
N LEU A 29 9.86 0.64 -11.30
CA LEU A 29 8.45 0.26 -11.08
C LEU A 29 7.91 0.88 -9.78
N ALA A 30 8.70 0.90 -8.71
CA ALA A 30 8.30 1.50 -7.45
C ALA A 30 8.03 3.02 -7.59
N VAL A 31 8.86 3.74 -8.34
CA VAL A 31 8.67 5.17 -8.59
C VAL A 31 7.37 5.42 -9.37
N ILE A 32 7.09 4.62 -10.41
CA ILE A 32 5.83 4.73 -11.17
C ILE A 32 4.62 4.48 -10.26
N ALA A 33 4.69 3.48 -9.38
CA ALA A 33 3.63 3.18 -8.42
C ALA A 33 3.39 4.36 -7.46
N VAL A 34 4.45 4.98 -6.94
CA VAL A 34 4.34 6.16 -6.05
C VAL A 34 3.77 7.37 -6.78
N ILE A 35 4.13 7.58 -8.05
CA ILE A 35 3.53 8.65 -8.87
C ILE A 35 2.03 8.41 -9.04
N CYS A 36 1.63 7.17 -9.39
CA CYS A 36 0.23 6.79 -9.51
C CYS A 36 -0.54 7.02 -8.20
N LEU A 37 0.03 6.59 -7.07
CA LEU A 37 -0.55 6.82 -5.75
C LEU A 37 -0.69 8.31 -5.43
N THR A 38 0.34 9.11 -5.76
CA THR A 38 0.32 10.56 -5.56
C THR A 38 -0.80 11.22 -6.36
N TYR A 39 -0.98 10.82 -7.62
CA TYR A 39 -2.13 11.28 -8.42
C TYR A 39 -3.47 10.81 -7.84
N GLY A 40 -3.54 9.56 -7.36
CA GLY A 40 -4.72 9.03 -6.69
C GLY A 40 -5.10 9.86 -5.46
N VAL A 41 -4.14 10.18 -4.60
CA VAL A 41 -4.35 11.02 -3.41
C VAL A 41 -4.66 12.46 -3.77
N LYS A 42 -4.10 12.98 -4.87
CA LYS A 42 -4.34 14.35 -5.35
C LYS A 42 -5.77 14.57 -5.83
N TYR A 43 -6.36 13.61 -6.53
CA TYR A 43 -7.70 13.74 -7.13
C TYR A 43 -8.79 13.00 -6.35
N GLY A 44 -8.41 12.06 -5.49
CA GLY A 44 -9.32 11.29 -4.63
C GLY A 44 -9.31 11.75 -3.18
N LYS A 45 -10.11 11.08 -2.35
CA LYS A 45 -10.08 11.28 -0.90
C LYS A 45 -8.83 10.61 -0.34
N GLY A 46 -7.89 11.39 0.20
CA GLY A 46 -6.63 10.88 0.75
C GLY A 46 -6.83 9.66 1.67
N GLY A 47 -7.79 9.73 2.60
CA GLY A 47 -8.10 8.61 3.50
C GLY A 47 -8.57 7.34 2.78
N THR A 48 -9.48 7.45 1.80
CA THR A 48 -9.99 6.31 1.04
C THR A 48 -8.92 5.72 0.12
N VAL A 49 -8.16 6.57 -0.57
CA VAL A 49 -7.06 6.14 -1.46
C VAL A 49 -5.97 5.44 -0.66
N GLN A 50 -5.64 5.96 0.52
CA GLN A 50 -4.64 5.35 1.39
C GLN A 50 -5.12 4.04 2.00
N ALA A 51 -6.42 3.87 2.25
CA ALA A 51 -6.98 2.57 2.61
C ALA A 51 -6.91 1.56 1.45
N ILE A 52 -7.22 2.00 0.22
CA ILE A 52 -7.10 1.14 -0.98
C ILE A 52 -5.64 0.72 -1.20
N GLU A 53 -4.67 1.59 -0.95
CA GLU A 53 -3.24 1.27 -1.05
C GLU A 53 -2.84 0.10 -0.12
N GLN A 54 -3.51 -0.06 1.03
CA GLN A 54 -3.24 -1.17 1.95
C GLN A 54 -3.62 -2.55 1.37
N VAL A 55 -4.44 -2.60 0.32
CA VAL A 55 -4.76 -3.84 -0.40
C VAL A 55 -3.49 -4.46 -1.00
N LYS A 56 -2.45 -3.66 -1.31
CA LYS A 56 -1.18 -4.20 -1.84
C LYS A 56 -0.53 -5.24 -0.92
N SER A 57 -0.73 -5.11 0.39
CA SER A 57 -0.16 -6.03 1.38
C SER A 57 -0.72 -7.45 1.25
N ILE A 58 -1.99 -7.56 0.85
CA ILE A 58 -2.69 -8.82 0.57
C ILE A 58 -2.07 -9.47 -0.67
N PHE A 59 -1.94 -8.71 -1.75
CA PHE A 59 -1.28 -9.17 -2.98
C PHE A 59 0.18 -9.57 -2.74
N GLN A 60 0.92 -8.81 -1.94
CA GLN A 60 2.29 -9.13 -1.56
C GLN A 60 2.37 -10.44 -0.78
N THR A 61 1.43 -10.68 0.14
CA THR A 61 1.37 -11.94 0.91
C THR A 61 1.07 -13.12 -0.01
N CYS A 62 0.13 -12.98 -0.96
CA CYS A 62 -0.15 -13.99 -1.96
C CYS A 62 1.10 -14.27 -2.84
N TRP A 63 1.80 -13.24 -3.29
CA TRP A 63 3.01 -13.41 -4.06
C TRP A 63 4.15 -14.04 -3.26
N ALA A 64 4.29 -13.69 -1.99
CA ALA A 64 5.27 -14.32 -1.10
C ALA A 64 4.99 -15.81 -0.91
N ALA A 65 3.72 -16.20 -0.76
CA ALA A 65 3.33 -17.60 -0.66
C ALA A 65 3.67 -18.39 -1.93
N ILE A 66 3.47 -17.81 -3.11
CA ILE A 66 3.71 -18.48 -4.40
C ILE A 66 5.22 -18.54 -4.73
N PHE A 67 5.92 -17.41 -4.65
CA PHE A 67 7.31 -17.32 -5.11
C PHE A 67 8.34 -17.74 -4.06
N LEU A 68 8.09 -17.47 -2.77
CA LEU A 68 9.01 -17.84 -1.69
C LEU A 68 8.60 -19.13 -0.97
N GLY A 69 7.44 -19.71 -1.29
CA GLY A 69 6.90 -20.89 -0.58
C GLY A 69 6.56 -20.62 0.89
N GLN A 70 6.49 -19.35 1.29
CA GLN A 70 6.21 -18.94 2.66
C GLN A 70 4.71 -19.01 2.92
N ILE A 71 4.24 -20.14 3.44
CA ILE A 71 2.82 -20.32 3.80
C ILE A 71 2.52 -19.47 5.04
N PRO A 72 1.53 -18.54 4.98
CA PRO A 72 1.20 -17.73 6.13
C PRO A 72 0.61 -18.55 7.28
N ILE A 73 0.97 -18.21 8.51
CA ILE A 73 0.39 -18.82 9.71
C ILE A 73 -1.03 -18.29 9.98
N VAL A 74 -1.81 -19.02 10.78
CA VAL A 74 -3.23 -18.69 11.07
C VAL A 74 -3.43 -17.23 11.54
N SER A 75 -2.51 -16.68 12.34
CA SER A 75 -2.60 -15.28 12.77
C SER A 75 -2.40 -14.27 11.64
N GLN A 76 -1.60 -14.60 10.62
CA GLN A 76 -1.41 -13.76 9.44
C GLN A 76 -2.65 -13.76 8.54
N TRP A 77 -3.33 -14.91 8.43
CA TRP A 77 -4.64 -15.00 7.76
C TRP A 77 -5.70 -14.16 8.46
N LEU A 78 -5.76 -14.22 9.80
CA LEU A 78 -6.67 -13.37 10.58
C LEU A 78 -6.34 -11.89 10.43
N GLY A 79 -5.06 -11.52 10.47
CA GLY A 79 -4.62 -10.15 10.21
C GLY A 79 -5.03 -9.64 8.83
N MET A 80 -4.96 -10.50 7.82
CA MET A 80 -5.39 -10.20 6.45
C MET A 80 -6.90 -9.93 6.38
N LEU A 81 -7.71 -10.77 7.03
CA LEU A 81 -9.17 -10.58 7.10
C LEU A 81 -9.55 -9.28 7.81
N VAL A 82 -8.89 -8.97 8.93
CA VAL A 82 -9.09 -7.71 9.65
C VAL A 82 -8.67 -6.51 8.78
N GLY A 83 -7.58 -6.63 8.03
CA GLY A 83 -7.14 -5.61 7.08
C GLY A 83 -8.20 -5.35 6.00
N ILE A 84 -8.75 -6.40 5.39
CA ILE A 84 -9.83 -6.29 4.39
C ILE A 84 -11.06 -5.61 4.99
N ALA A 85 -11.48 -6.02 6.20
CA ALA A 85 -12.63 -5.42 6.87
C ALA A 85 -12.42 -3.92 7.14
N GLY A 86 -11.22 -3.53 7.60
CA GLY A 86 -10.87 -2.12 7.80
C GLY A 86 -10.94 -1.29 6.52
N ILE A 87 -10.48 -1.84 5.40
CA ILE A 87 -10.54 -1.17 4.09
C ILE A 87 -11.99 -0.98 3.66
N ILE A 88 -12.83 -2.01 3.79
CA ILE A 88 -14.27 -1.93 3.45
C ILE A 88 -14.96 -0.84 4.28
N ILE A 89 -14.69 -0.77 5.57
CA ILE A 89 -15.27 0.26 6.45
C ILE A 89 -14.89 1.67 5.99
N ILE A 90 -13.61 1.91 5.69
CA ILE A 90 -13.14 3.24 5.27
C ILE A 90 -13.69 3.64 3.90
N VAL A 91 -13.83 2.67 2.99
CA VAL A 91 -14.37 2.92 1.63
C VAL A 91 -15.88 3.18 1.66
N LEU A 92 -16.63 2.50 2.54
CA LEU A 92 -18.09 2.64 2.63
C LEU A 92 -18.56 3.78 3.52
N GLN A 93 -17.65 4.47 4.24
CA GLN A 93 -18.05 5.60 5.07
C GLN A 93 -18.60 6.75 4.21
N PRO A 94 -19.86 7.18 4.44
CA PRO A 94 -20.47 8.25 3.68
C PRO A 94 -19.73 9.57 3.91
N ARG A 95 -19.68 10.41 2.87
CA ARG A 95 -18.93 11.66 2.84
C ARG A 95 -19.59 12.67 3.78
N LYS A 96 -18.97 12.95 4.94
CA LYS A 96 -19.40 14.09 5.79
C LYS A 96 -19.09 15.46 5.18
N ASP A 97 -18.22 15.49 4.18
CA ASP A 97 -17.69 16.74 3.60
C ASP A 97 -18.67 17.40 2.62
N GLU A 98 -19.62 16.65 2.05
CA GLU A 98 -20.65 17.19 1.14
C GLU A 98 -21.79 17.91 1.88
N GLU A 99 -22.03 17.57 3.15
CA GLU A 99 -23.09 18.22 3.95
C GLU A 99 -22.71 19.64 4.43
N ILE A 100 -21.44 20.03 4.32
CA ILE A 100 -20.95 21.34 4.78
C ILE A 100 -21.04 22.38 3.66
N GLU A 101 -20.73 22.02 2.40
CA GLU A 101 -20.87 22.95 1.26
C GLU A 101 -22.34 23.28 0.95
N GLU A 102 -23.27 22.32 1.07
CA GLU A 102 -24.69 22.57 0.79
C GLU A 102 -25.37 23.45 1.85
N LYS A 103 -24.82 23.49 3.07
CA LYS A 103 -25.34 24.35 4.16
C LYS A 103 -24.81 25.78 4.13
N GLU A 104 -23.74 26.06 3.40
CA GLU A 104 -23.09 27.38 3.35
C GLU A 104 -23.42 28.20 2.09
N THR A 105 -24.33 27.75 1.23
CA THR A 105 -24.95 28.62 0.20
C THR A 105 -26.26 29.21 0.75
N PRO A 106 -26.24 30.34 1.49
CA PRO A 106 -27.47 31.03 1.81
C PRO A 106 -28.06 31.55 0.50
N SER A 107 -29.32 31.17 0.30
CA SER A 107 -30.33 31.92 -0.43
C SER A 107 -30.09 33.43 -0.37
N ASN A 108 -29.35 33.97 -1.34
CA ASN A 108 -29.33 35.39 -1.66
C ASN A 108 -29.43 35.58 -3.17
N GLU A 109 -30.48 35.02 -3.75
CA GLU A 109 -31.12 35.57 -4.94
C GLU A 109 -32.63 35.42 -4.73
N SER A 110 -33.20 36.30 -3.91
CA SER A 110 -34.62 36.60 -4.02
C SER A 110 -34.85 38.10 -3.80
N LYS A 111 -35.38 38.71 -4.87
CA LYS A 111 -35.88 40.09 -5.04
C LYS A 111 -34.91 41.09 -5.65
#